data_AF-A0A0S4L6W1-F1
#
_entry.id   AF-A0A0S4L6W1-F1
#
_cell.length_a   1.000
_cell.length_b   1.000
_cell.length_c   1.000
_cell.angle_alpha   90.00
_cell.angle_beta   90.00
_cell.angle_gamma   90.00
#
_symmetry.space_group_name_H-M   'P 1'
#
loop_
_entity.id
_entity.type
_entity.pdbx_description
1 polymer ?
#
loop_
_entity_poly.entity_id
_entity_poly.type
_entity_poly.pdbx_seq_one_letter_code
_entity_poly.pdbx_strand_id
1 'polypeptide(L)'
;MPVLPSEAISRLLSPSFVITAHVRIVSVVCDVPWCVRLDPSGSDRAKFKKGVTPISTETIVSIILSLIVGAVVGAGVFELFRRRVTGAKQAEAEELAKQVVQNAQREAENVLKEARFEAKDLAFKAKSEFEQEQKAKLGELSGVEKRLIQREGVLDGKLTAVEKRESEARKREQDFAKREEGLAAKETACAKAEREHREALERVAGMTAEEAKKQLIVEMESQAKLDAVGIAKRTIEEARENAEREAREIITSSIQRVVRDYVSESTISVVPIPNDAMKGRIIGREGRNIRALEAATGIDLIIDETPEAVIISGFDPLRREIAKVSLERLMHDGRIHPTRIEEIVEKVKVDIDKLMYEEAEKIIFELGLSDFNPELIKVLGRLKYRTSYGQNNLYHAREASYICGIMASELGLDVKLARRGALLHDIGKAVSHEEEGPHAMLGAEIAKKYGESAKIVNAIAAHHEQVEPICPESVLVAAAEALSAARPGARREALESYVKRLEKLESLATGHKGVQKAYAIQAGREIRVIVRQEDITDSESFQLSRELAKKIEQELTYPGQIKVTVIRESRYVEYAK
;
A
#
# COMPACT_ATOMS: atom_id res chain seq x y z
N MET A 1 -24.19 -10.24 31.77
CA MET A 1 -23.79 -10.42 33.19
C MET A 1 -22.28 -10.50 33.24
N PRO A 2 -21.64 -9.99 34.31
CA PRO A 2 -20.99 -8.66 34.23
C PRO A 2 -19.44 -8.77 34.28
N VAL A 3 -18.65 -7.70 34.34
CA VAL A 3 -18.38 -6.85 35.52
C VAL A 3 -17.93 -5.44 35.09
N LEU A 4 -18.59 -4.40 35.62
CA LEU A 4 -18.02 -3.05 35.75
C LEU A 4 -17.22 -2.97 37.07
N PRO A 5 -16.30 -2.01 37.20
CA PRO A 5 -16.59 -1.03 38.24
C PRO A 5 -16.41 0.42 37.77
N SER A 6 -17.36 1.24 38.19
CA SER A 6 -17.22 2.69 38.30
C SER A 6 -16.42 3.05 39.55
N GLU A 7 -15.49 4.00 39.45
CA GLU A 7 -15.13 4.84 40.59
C GLU A 7 -15.54 6.29 40.33
N ALA A 8 -15.98 6.97 41.39
CA ALA A 8 -16.63 8.26 41.32
C ALA A 8 -16.20 9.16 42.49
N ILE A 9 -15.93 10.42 42.15
CA ILE A 9 -16.09 11.60 43.03
C ILE A 9 -15.17 11.72 44.26
N SER A 10 -14.22 12.65 44.19
CA SER A 10 -14.05 13.72 45.20
C SER A 10 -13.30 14.92 44.59
N ARG A 11 -13.94 16.08 44.40
CA ARG A 11 -14.06 17.22 45.34
C ARG A 11 -12.79 18.07 45.52
N LEU A 12 -12.80 19.26 44.93
CA LEU A 12 -12.24 20.52 45.44
C LEU A 12 -13.14 21.63 44.85
N LEU A 13 -14.18 22.06 45.57
CA LEU A 13 -14.18 23.19 46.50
C LEU A 13 -13.95 24.56 45.81
N SER A 14 -15.07 25.26 45.63
CA SER A 14 -15.16 26.73 45.61
C SER A 14 -14.91 27.31 47.04
N PRO A 15 -14.95 28.65 47.31
CA PRO A 15 -15.30 29.78 46.44
C PRO A 15 -14.39 31.04 46.60
N SER A 16 -14.86 32.17 46.04
CA SER A 16 -14.54 33.60 46.33
C SER A 16 -13.88 34.32 45.14
N PHE A 17 -14.53 35.27 44.47
CA PHE A 17 -14.89 36.67 44.84
C PHE A 17 -13.75 37.69 44.69
N VAL A 18 -14.11 38.89 44.22
CA VAL A 18 -13.30 40.10 44.00
C VAL A 18 -12.38 40.10 42.76
N ILE A 19 -12.77 40.89 41.74
CA ILE A 19 -12.01 42.04 41.22
C ILE A 19 -12.92 42.90 40.31
N THR A 20 -13.35 44.02 40.90
CA THR A 20 -13.23 45.39 40.36
C THR A 20 -13.61 45.69 38.90
N ALA A 21 -14.77 46.34 38.73
CA ALA A 21 -15.05 47.22 37.60
C ALA A 21 -15.44 48.62 38.12
N HIS A 22 -14.49 49.57 38.07
CA HIS A 22 -14.78 50.98 38.32
C HIS A 22 -15.57 51.56 37.15
N VAL A 23 -16.78 52.07 37.39
CA VAL A 23 -17.44 52.97 36.44
C VAL A 23 -16.83 54.36 36.62
N ARG A 24 -15.92 54.75 35.72
CA ARG A 24 -15.43 56.12 35.61
C ARG A 24 -16.43 56.96 34.82
N ILE A 25 -16.89 58.04 35.43
CA ILE A 25 -17.52 59.20 34.78
C ILE A 25 -16.46 59.91 33.91
N VAL A 26 -16.93 60.81 33.01
CA VAL A 26 -16.21 61.69 32.04
C VAL A 26 -16.41 61.16 30.61
N SER A 27 -17.42 61.61 29.87
CA SER A 27 -17.65 62.95 29.26
C SER A 27 -16.95 63.11 27.91
N VAL A 28 -17.76 63.33 26.86
CA VAL A 28 -17.41 64.18 25.72
C VAL A 28 -18.60 65.10 25.46
N VAL A 29 -18.33 66.40 25.53
CA VAL A 29 -19.25 67.49 25.18
C VAL A 29 -19.01 67.85 23.71
N CYS A 30 -20.09 68.06 22.94
CA CYS A 30 -20.05 68.70 21.63
C CYS A 30 -21.12 69.81 21.54
N ASP A 31 -20.86 70.89 22.26
CA ASP A 31 -20.64 72.22 21.70
C ASP A 31 -21.38 72.69 20.41
N VAL A 32 -22.16 73.77 20.59
CA VAL A 32 -22.38 74.96 19.73
C VAL A 32 -23.05 74.89 18.32
N PRO A 33 -23.49 76.03 17.70
CA PRO A 33 -23.93 77.34 18.24
C PRO A 33 -25.13 78.03 17.46
N TRP A 34 -25.27 79.36 17.66
CA TRP A 34 -25.79 80.41 16.73
C TRP A 34 -27.33 80.63 16.68
N CYS A 35 -27.86 81.84 16.49
CA CYS A 35 -27.36 83.22 16.69
C CYS A 35 -28.55 84.24 16.62
N VAL A 36 -28.27 85.55 16.66
CA VAL A 36 -29.21 86.71 16.62
C VAL A 36 -29.95 86.94 17.96
N ARG A 37 -29.72 87.97 18.79
CA ARG A 37 -29.25 89.39 18.69
C ARG A 37 -30.38 90.39 18.38
N LEU A 38 -30.29 91.58 19.01
CA LEU A 38 -31.05 92.83 18.78
C LEU A 38 -32.47 92.88 19.43
N ASP A 39 -32.97 94.00 19.97
CA ASP A 39 -32.36 95.28 20.42
C ASP A 39 -33.38 96.02 21.38
N PRO A 40 -33.50 97.36 21.48
CA PRO A 40 -32.93 98.16 22.56
C PRO A 40 -33.94 98.89 23.47
N SER A 41 -33.38 99.62 24.44
CA SER A 41 -33.83 100.92 24.98
C SER A 41 -35.32 101.31 24.94
N GLY A 42 -35.94 101.37 26.12
CA GLY A 42 -37.15 102.16 26.38
C GLY A 42 -38.05 101.48 27.43
N SER A 43 -38.44 102.13 28.53
CA SER A 43 -38.00 103.42 29.08
C SER A 43 -38.28 103.46 30.60
N ASP A 44 -37.87 104.56 31.22
CA ASP A 44 -38.31 105.09 32.51
C ASP A 44 -39.48 104.45 33.28
N ARG A 45 -39.22 104.24 34.58
CA ARG A 45 -40.07 104.66 35.70
C ARG A 45 -41.60 104.41 35.58
N ALA A 46 -42.04 103.17 35.75
CA ALA A 46 -43.41 102.88 36.20
C ALA A 46 -43.44 102.55 37.70
N LYS A 47 -43.71 103.58 38.50
CA LYS A 47 -43.87 103.57 39.97
C LYS A 47 -44.65 102.36 40.50
N PHE A 48 -44.16 101.81 41.61
CA PHE A 48 -44.96 101.07 42.60
C PHE A 48 -46.38 101.64 42.72
N LYS A 49 -47.40 100.84 42.39
CA LYS A 49 -48.74 101.00 42.93
C LYS A 49 -49.24 99.66 43.47
N LYS A 50 -49.70 99.70 44.73
CA LYS A 50 -50.23 98.58 45.50
C LYS A 50 -51.34 97.88 44.72
N GLY A 51 -51.27 96.55 44.65
CA GLY A 51 -52.25 95.71 43.96
C GLY A 51 -52.06 94.23 44.28
N VAL A 52 -51.75 93.90 45.53
CA VAL A 52 -51.82 92.49 45.99
C VAL A 52 -53.31 92.15 46.10
N THR A 53 -53.88 91.63 45.03
CA THR A 53 -55.09 90.83 45.14
C THR A 53 -54.68 89.49 45.77
N PRO A 54 -55.29 89.07 46.89
CA PRO A 54 -55.07 87.71 47.37
C PRO A 54 -55.62 86.76 46.31
N ILE A 55 -54.74 85.92 45.74
CA ILE A 55 -55.17 84.76 44.96
C ILE A 55 -56.07 83.95 45.90
N SER A 56 -57.33 83.74 45.52
CA SER A 56 -58.27 83.02 46.38
C SER A 56 -57.70 81.62 46.65
N THR A 57 -57.87 81.11 47.86
CA THR A 57 -57.45 79.73 48.20
C THR A 57 -58.04 78.71 47.21
N GLU A 58 -59.24 78.99 46.70
CA GLU A 58 -59.92 78.25 45.64
C GLU A 58 -59.12 78.12 44.33
N THR A 59 -58.41 79.17 43.88
CA THR A 59 -57.63 79.10 42.63
C THR A 59 -56.34 78.30 42.79
N ILE A 60 -55.72 78.31 43.97
CA ILE A 60 -54.57 77.44 44.26
C ILE A 60 -55.02 75.98 44.35
N VAL A 61 -56.16 75.71 45.01
CA VAL A 61 -56.74 74.37 45.11
C VAL A 61 -57.09 73.81 43.72
N SER A 62 -57.67 74.61 42.81
CA SER A 62 -58.02 74.12 41.46
C SER A 62 -56.80 73.76 40.61
N ILE A 63 -55.68 74.49 40.73
CA ILE A 63 -54.41 74.18 40.04
C ILE A 63 -53.79 72.89 40.60
N ILE A 64 -53.79 72.70 41.93
CA ILE A 64 -53.30 71.46 42.54
C ILE A 64 -54.18 70.27 42.13
N LEU A 65 -55.50 70.44 42.10
CA LEU A 65 -56.43 69.39 41.67
C LEU A 65 -56.20 68.99 40.20
N SER A 66 -55.99 69.96 39.30
CA SER A 66 -55.74 69.68 37.88
C SER A 66 -54.39 68.99 37.65
N LEU A 67 -53.35 69.33 38.41
CA LEU A 67 -52.06 68.63 38.41
C LEU A 67 -52.17 67.20 38.91
N ILE A 68 -52.93 66.95 39.98
CA ILE A 68 -53.17 65.59 40.51
C ILE A 68 -53.94 64.75 39.48
N VAL A 69 -55.00 65.29 38.88
CA VAL A 69 -55.76 64.60 37.81
C VAL A 69 -54.87 64.32 36.60
N GLY A 70 -54.06 65.29 36.16
CA GLY A 70 -53.10 65.11 35.08
C GLY A 70 -52.06 64.01 35.36
N ALA A 71 -51.52 63.96 36.59
CA ALA A 71 -50.58 62.92 37.00
C ALA A 71 -51.22 61.53 37.06
N VAL A 72 -52.46 61.41 37.56
CA VAL A 72 -53.20 60.13 37.60
C VAL A 72 -53.53 59.63 36.19
N VAL A 73 -53.98 60.51 35.30
CA VAL A 73 -54.24 60.17 33.88
C VAL A 73 -52.94 59.77 33.18
N GLY A 74 -51.85 60.53 33.37
CA GLY A 74 -50.54 60.22 32.82
C GLY A 74 -49.99 58.87 33.28
N ALA A 75 -50.11 58.56 34.58
CA ALA A 75 -49.72 57.26 35.12
C ALA A 75 -50.58 56.10 34.55
N GLY A 76 -51.89 56.32 34.38
CA GLY A 76 -52.79 55.34 33.77
C GLY A 76 -52.44 55.04 32.31
N VAL A 77 -52.16 56.07 31.50
CA VAL A 77 -51.72 55.92 30.10
C VAL A 77 -50.34 55.25 30.03
N PHE A 78 -49.40 55.62 30.90
CA PHE A 78 -48.08 55.01 30.95
C PHE A 78 -48.14 53.52 31.31
N GLU A 79 -48.94 53.13 32.30
CA GLU A 79 -49.10 51.73 32.68
C GLU A 79 -49.80 50.90 31.58
N LEU A 80 -50.79 51.47 30.88
CA LEU A 80 -51.40 50.84 29.70
C LEU A 80 -50.39 50.64 28.56
N PHE A 81 -49.56 51.64 28.27
CA PHE A 81 -48.53 51.56 27.23
C PHE A 81 -47.44 50.55 27.62
N ARG A 82 -46.99 50.57 28.88
CA ARG A 82 -46.04 49.61 29.44
C ARG A 82 -46.56 48.19 29.30
N ARG A 83 -47.81 47.91 29.69
CA ARG A 83 -48.46 46.60 29.57
C ARG A 83 -48.53 46.10 28.13
N ARG A 84 -48.83 46.96 27.15
CA ARG A 84 -48.80 46.57 25.73
C ARG A 84 -47.40 46.22 25.24
N VAL A 85 -46.39 47.03 25.57
CA VAL A 85 -45.01 46.79 25.13
C VAL A 85 -44.41 45.55 25.81
N THR A 86 -44.67 45.33 27.11
CA THR A 86 -44.22 44.11 27.78
C THR A 86 -44.95 42.88 27.28
N GLY A 87 -46.26 42.97 27.02
CA GLY A 87 -47.05 41.87 26.46
C GLY A 87 -46.58 41.46 25.06
N ALA A 88 -46.29 42.43 24.19
CA ALA A 88 -45.72 42.15 22.86
C ALA A 88 -44.36 41.46 22.95
N LYS A 89 -43.45 41.93 23.81
CA LYS A 89 -42.14 41.30 24.02
C LYS A 89 -42.22 39.92 24.67
N GLN A 90 -43.21 39.68 25.53
CA GLN A 90 -43.47 38.35 26.09
C GLN A 90 -44.00 37.39 25.03
N ALA A 91 -44.92 37.82 24.17
CA ALA A 91 -45.42 37.01 23.06
C ALA A 91 -44.29 36.66 22.06
N GLU A 92 -43.45 37.63 21.69
CA GLU A 92 -42.28 37.44 20.83
C GLU A 92 -41.26 36.46 21.45
N ALA A 93 -40.98 36.58 22.76
CA ALA A 93 -40.11 35.65 23.47
C ALA A 93 -40.71 34.22 23.57
N GLU A 94 -42.03 34.10 23.71
CA GLU A 94 -42.73 32.80 23.73
C GLU A 94 -42.77 32.15 22.34
N GLU A 95 -42.96 32.94 21.28
CA GLU A 95 -42.87 32.52 19.88
C GLU A 95 -41.46 31.99 19.56
N LEU A 96 -40.42 32.74 19.93
CA LEU A 96 -39.01 32.33 19.77
C LEU A 96 -38.70 31.07 20.58
N ALA A 97 -39.16 30.97 21.83
CA ALA A 97 -38.97 29.77 22.64
C ALA A 97 -39.65 28.54 22.00
N LYS A 98 -40.87 28.68 21.46
CA LYS A 98 -41.55 27.61 20.71
C LYS A 98 -40.79 27.22 19.45
N GLN A 99 -40.27 28.18 18.69
CA GLN A 99 -39.47 27.92 17.49
C GLN A 99 -38.15 27.19 17.83
N VAL A 100 -37.44 27.60 18.88
CA VAL A 100 -36.22 26.91 19.34
C VAL A 100 -36.52 25.47 19.75
N VAL A 101 -37.61 25.22 20.49
CA VAL A 101 -38.01 23.86 20.89
C VAL A 101 -38.42 23.03 19.66
N GLN A 102 -39.17 23.59 18.71
CA GLN A 102 -39.53 22.88 17.47
C GLN A 102 -38.32 22.56 16.58
N ASN A 103 -37.36 23.47 16.49
CA ASN A 103 -36.12 23.25 15.73
C ASN A 103 -35.27 22.17 16.42
N ALA A 104 -35.08 22.24 17.74
CA ALA A 104 -34.38 21.20 18.50
C ALA A 104 -35.06 19.82 18.38
N GLN A 105 -36.39 19.76 18.35
CA GLN A 105 -37.14 18.51 18.09
C GLN A 105 -36.91 17.98 16.67
N ARG A 106 -36.91 18.84 15.64
CA ARG A 106 -36.62 18.46 14.25
C ARG A 106 -35.18 17.98 14.08
N GLU A 107 -34.21 18.65 14.70
CA GLU A 107 -32.80 18.24 14.71
C GLU A 107 -32.64 16.89 15.41
N ALA A 108 -33.24 16.69 16.58
CA ALA A 108 -33.23 15.40 17.28
C ALA A 108 -33.87 14.27 16.45
N GLU A 109 -34.97 14.55 15.75
CA GLU A 109 -35.56 13.60 14.80
C GLU A 109 -34.65 13.27 13.62
N ASN A 110 -33.94 14.27 13.09
CA ASN A 110 -33.02 14.08 11.96
C ASN A 110 -31.80 13.25 12.39
N VAL A 111 -31.18 13.57 13.52
CA VAL A 111 -30.09 12.79 14.12
C VAL A 111 -30.54 11.35 14.41
N LEU A 112 -31.76 11.14 14.92
CA LEU A 112 -32.31 9.80 15.12
C LEU A 112 -32.59 9.05 13.80
N LYS A 113 -32.95 9.74 12.72
CA LYS A 113 -33.11 9.14 11.39
C LYS A 113 -31.75 8.77 10.80
N GLU A 114 -30.78 9.67 10.87
CA GLU A 114 -29.41 9.50 10.39
C GLU A 114 -28.71 8.33 11.09
N ALA A 115 -28.68 8.32 12.43
CA ALA A 115 -28.14 7.20 13.21
C ALA A 115 -28.84 5.86 12.92
N ARG A 116 -30.14 5.86 12.59
CA ARG A 116 -30.86 4.65 12.15
C ARG A 116 -30.51 4.22 10.72
N PHE A 117 -30.16 5.15 9.83
CA PHE A 117 -29.65 4.83 8.50
C PHE A 117 -28.23 4.29 8.57
N GLU A 118 -27.34 4.93 9.32
CA GLU A 118 -25.98 4.44 9.57
C GLU A 118 -25.97 3.05 10.21
N ALA A 119 -26.78 2.83 11.25
CA ALA A 119 -26.91 1.51 11.88
C ALA A 119 -27.43 0.43 10.91
N LYS A 120 -28.33 0.79 9.97
CA LYS A 120 -28.80 -0.12 8.92
C LYS A 120 -27.73 -0.39 7.86
N ASP A 121 -26.98 0.63 7.44
CA ASP A 121 -25.92 0.50 6.44
C ASP A 121 -24.75 -0.33 7.00
N LEU A 122 -24.35 -0.10 8.25
CA LEU A 122 -23.38 -0.95 8.98
C LEU A 122 -23.88 -2.39 9.11
N ALA A 123 -25.14 -2.61 9.48
CA ALA A 123 -25.72 -3.96 9.56
C ALA A 123 -25.79 -4.64 8.18
N PHE A 124 -26.04 -3.89 7.10
CA PHE A 124 -26.07 -4.41 5.74
C PHE A 124 -24.66 -4.74 5.23
N LYS A 125 -23.67 -3.89 5.49
CA LYS A 125 -22.24 -4.13 5.19
C LYS A 125 -21.73 -5.36 5.92
N ALA A 126 -21.90 -5.43 7.24
CA ALA A 126 -21.50 -6.59 8.04
C ALA A 126 -22.18 -7.90 7.56
N LYS A 127 -23.45 -7.84 7.15
CA LYS A 127 -24.15 -8.99 6.55
C LYS A 127 -23.57 -9.37 5.18
N SER A 128 -23.29 -8.41 4.30
CA SER A 128 -22.70 -8.65 2.98
C SER A 128 -21.28 -9.23 3.08
N GLU A 129 -20.47 -8.72 4.00
CA GLU A 129 -19.13 -9.22 4.32
C GLU A 129 -19.21 -10.67 4.83
N PHE A 130 -20.12 -10.95 5.78
CA PHE A 130 -20.34 -12.32 6.27
C PHE A 130 -20.83 -13.27 5.17
N GLU A 131 -21.76 -12.86 4.30
CA GLU A 131 -22.21 -13.68 3.17
C GLU A 131 -21.08 -13.95 2.15
N GLN A 132 -20.18 -12.99 1.92
CA GLN A 132 -18.98 -13.16 1.10
C GLN A 132 -17.97 -14.11 1.76
N GLU A 133 -17.70 -13.97 3.07
CA GLU A 133 -16.80 -14.83 3.82
C GLU A 133 -17.31 -16.28 3.88
N GLN A 134 -18.61 -16.48 4.11
CA GLN A 134 -19.24 -17.80 4.05
C GLN A 134 -19.12 -18.43 2.66
N LYS A 135 -19.34 -17.64 1.59
CA LYS A 135 -19.20 -18.10 0.20
C LYS A 135 -17.74 -18.44 -0.14
N ALA A 136 -16.77 -17.68 0.38
CA ALA A 136 -15.35 -17.97 0.24
C ALA A 136 -14.99 -19.29 0.94
N LYS A 137 -15.38 -19.45 2.22
CA LYS A 137 -15.17 -20.68 3.00
C LYS A 137 -15.79 -21.92 2.35
N LEU A 138 -17.01 -21.81 1.81
CA LEU A 138 -17.65 -22.89 1.04
C LEU A 138 -16.87 -23.23 -0.24
N GLY A 139 -16.31 -22.22 -0.92
CA GLY A 139 -15.42 -22.40 -2.07
C GLY A 139 -14.12 -23.12 -1.71
N GLU A 140 -13.48 -22.73 -0.61
CA GLU A 140 -12.28 -23.39 -0.08
C GLU A 140 -12.55 -24.83 0.32
N LEU A 141 -13.63 -25.09 1.06
CA LEU A 141 -14.05 -26.44 1.45
C LEU A 141 -14.30 -27.33 0.24
N SER A 142 -15.04 -26.87 -0.77
CA SER A 142 -15.23 -27.62 -2.03
C SER A 142 -13.89 -27.84 -2.78
N GLY A 143 -12.96 -26.90 -2.68
CA GLY A 143 -11.60 -27.02 -3.22
C GLY A 143 -10.73 -28.03 -2.46
N VAL A 144 -10.96 -28.23 -1.16
CA VAL A 144 -10.30 -29.27 -0.34
C VAL A 144 -10.93 -30.64 -0.62
N GLU A 145 -12.26 -30.72 -0.66
CA GLU A 145 -13.02 -31.93 -0.97
C GLU A 145 -12.62 -32.51 -2.34
N LYS A 146 -12.56 -31.70 -3.39
CA LYS A 146 -12.09 -32.14 -4.72
C LYS A 146 -10.64 -32.66 -4.71
N ARG A 147 -9.76 -32.07 -3.88
CA ARG A 147 -8.38 -32.55 -3.71
C ARG A 147 -8.30 -33.84 -2.91
N LEU A 148 -9.20 -34.06 -1.96
CA LEU A 148 -9.36 -35.33 -1.25
C LEU A 148 -9.82 -36.44 -2.20
N ILE A 149 -10.89 -36.22 -2.96
CA ILE A 149 -11.41 -37.19 -3.94
C ILE A 149 -10.33 -37.55 -4.99
N GLN A 150 -9.56 -36.57 -5.48
CA GLN A 150 -8.43 -36.85 -6.37
C GLN A 150 -7.32 -37.68 -5.69
N ARG A 151 -7.03 -37.44 -4.40
CA ARG A 151 -6.07 -38.25 -3.64
C ARG A 151 -6.58 -39.67 -3.40
N GLU A 152 -7.86 -39.85 -3.07
CA GLU A 152 -8.48 -41.17 -2.94
C GLU A 152 -8.39 -41.96 -4.26
N GLY A 153 -8.78 -41.37 -5.39
CA GLY A 153 -8.65 -42.03 -6.70
C GLY A 153 -7.22 -42.42 -7.07
N VAL A 154 -6.22 -41.61 -6.68
CA VAL A 154 -4.79 -41.95 -6.84
C VAL A 154 -4.35 -43.05 -5.86
N LEU A 155 -4.91 -43.09 -4.65
CA LEU A 155 -4.64 -44.15 -3.67
C LEU A 155 -5.25 -45.48 -4.11
N ASP A 156 -6.48 -45.52 -4.59
CA ASP A 156 -7.12 -46.73 -5.17
C ASP A 156 -6.35 -47.24 -6.39
N GLY A 157 -5.90 -46.34 -7.26
CA GLY A 157 -5.02 -46.68 -8.39
C GLY A 157 -3.67 -47.26 -7.97
N LYS A 158 -3.13 -46.84 -6.81
CA LYS A 158 -1.94 -47.46 -6.21
C LYS A 158 -2.26 -48.79 -5.53
N LEU A 159 -3.39 -48.90 -4.85
CA LEU A 159 -3.82 -50.12 -4.14
C LEU A 159 -3.97 -51.27 -5.14
N THR A 160 -4.76 -51.05 -6.20
CA THR A 160 -4.96 -52.01 -7.30
C THR A 160 -3.65 -52.35 -8.03
N ALA A 161 -2.72 -51.41 -8.17
CA ALA A 161 -1.39 -51.70 -8.71
C ALA A 161 -0.53 -52.55 -7.76
N VAL A 162 -0.66 -52.38 -6.45
CA VAL A 162 0.00 -53.21 -5.43
C VAL A 162 -0.61 -54.63 -5.41
N GLU A 163 -1.93 -54.76 -5.39
CA GLU A 163 -2.63 -56.05 -5.47
C GLU A 163 -2.25 -56.83 -6.73
N LYS A 164 -2.16 -56.15 -7.89
CA LYS A 164 -1.69 -56.76 -9.13
C LYS A 164 -0.24 -57.26 -9.01
N ARG A 165 0.66 -56.46 -8.41
CA ARG A 165 2.05 -56.87 -8.16
C ARG A 165 2.15 -58.04 -7.17
N GLU A 166 1.31 -58.07 -6.13
CA GLU A 166 1.25 -59.18 -5.17
C GLU A 166 0.76 -60.47 -5.86
N SER A 167 -0.27 -60.38 -6.70
CA SER A 167 -0.76 -61.49 -7.53
C SER A 167 0.33 -62.00 -8.50
N GLU A 168 1.07 -61.10 -9.16
CA GLU A 168 2.21 -61.45 -10.02
C GLU A 168 3.41 -62.00 -9.23
N ALA A 169 3.60 -61.58 -7.98
CA ALA A 169 4.63 -62.11 -7.09
C ALA A 169 4.27 -63.52 -6.64
N ARG A 170 3.04 -63.75 -6.13
CA ARG A 170 2.54 -65.09 -5.77
C ARG A 170 2.56 -66.08 -6.92
N LYS A 171 2.24 -65.64 -8.15
CA LYS A 171 2.38 -66.49 -9.35
C LYS A 171 3.83 -66.88 -9.59
N ARG A 172 4.76 -65.90 -9.54
CA ARG A 172 6.20 -66.19 -9.65
C ARG A 172 6.68 -67.10 -8.54
N GLU A 173 6.22 -66.93 -7.31
CA GLU A 173 6.56 -67.75 -6.15
C GLU A 173 6.08 -69.20 -6.31
N GLN A 174 4.86 -69.41 -6.82
CA GLN A 174 4.37 -70.74 -7.21
C GLN A 174 5.14 -71.36 -8.39
N ASP A 175 5.52 -70.56 -9.39
CA ASP A 175 6.32 -71.02 -10.51
C ASP A 175 7.77 -71.31 -10.10
N PHE A 176 8.32 -70.58 -9.11
CA PHE A 176 9.59 -70.88 -8.48
C PHE A 176 9.51 -72.16 -7.65
N ALA A 177 8.50 -72.36 -6.81
CA ALA A 177 8.31 -73.60 -6.06
C ALA A 177 8.22 -74.84 -6.98
N LYS A 178 7.46 -74.75 -8.09
CA LYS A 178 7.41 -75.80 -9.13
C LYS A 178 8.76 -76.01 -9.82
N ARG A 179 9.53 -74.94 -10.04
CA ARG A 179 10.90 -75.03 -10.60
C ARG A 179 11.87 -75.62 -9.59
N GLU A 180 11.72 -75.35 -8.30
CA GLU A 180 12.52 -75.91 -7.21
C GLU A 180 12.24 -77.41 -7.07
N GLU A 181 10.98 -77.82 -7.07
CA GLU A 181 10.57 -79.23 -7.07
C GLU A 181 11.06 -79.95 -8.34
N GLY A 182 10.94 -79.30 -9.51
CA GLY A 182 11.49 -79.77 -10.76
C GLY A 182 13.03 -79.75 -10.82
N LEU A 183 13.70 -78.87 -10.07
CA LEU A 183 15.15 -78.82 -9.91
C LEU A 183 15.62 -79.91 -8.96
N ALA A 184 14.97 -80.15 -7.83
CA ALA A 184 15.27 -81.26 -6.93
C ALA A 184 15.08 -82.63 -7.61
N ALA A 185 14.02 -82.78 -8.42
CA ALA A 185 13.84 -83.96 -9.28
C ALA A 185 14.95 -84.07 -10.35
N LYS A 186 15.40 -82.94 -10.90
CA LYS A 186 16.55 -82.92 -11.82
C LYS A 186 17.89 -83.12 -11.13
N GLU A 187 18.10 -82.65 -9.90
CA GLU A 187 19.34 -82.82 -9.14
C GLU A 187 19.48 -84.24 -8.63
N THR A 188 18.38 -84.90 -8.23
CA THR A 188 18.41 -86.33 -7.91
C THR A 188 18.67 -87.17 -9.17
N ALA A 189 18.08 -86.81 -10.32
CA ALA A 189 18.40 -87.44 -11.61
C ALA A 189 19.82 -87.10 -12.09
N CYS A 190 20.31 -85.88 -11.87
CA CYS A 190 21.62 -85.40 -12.31
C CYS A 190 22.74 -85.86 -11.38
N ALA A 191 22.52 -86.05 -10.08
CA ALA A 191 23.46 -86.70 -9.18
C ALA A 191 23.62 -88.19 -9.51
N LYS A 192 22.52 -88.84 -9.95
CA LYS A 192 22.57 -90.21 -10.49
C LYS A 192 23.32 -90.25 -11.83
N ALA A 193 22.97 -89.36 -12.76
CA ALA A 193 23.64 -89.23 -14.05
C ALA A 193 25.09 -88.72 -13.93
N GLU A 194 25.44 -87.93 -12.91
CA GLU A 194 26.80 -87.49 -12.59
C GLU A 194 27.61 -88.63 -12.03
N ARG A 195 27.01 -89.56 -11.26
CA ARG A 195 27.72 -90.75 -10.83
C ARG A 195 28.05 -91.64 -12.04
N GLU A 196 27.05 -91.88 -12.89
CA GLU A 196 27.19 -92.62 -14.16
C GLU A 196 28.14 -91.90 -15.15
N HIS A 197 28.12 -90.56 -15.20
CA HIS A 197 29.02 -89.74 -16.01
C HIS A 197 30.40 -89.58 -15.39
N ARG A 198 30.60 -89.62 -14.06
CA ARG A 198 31.92 -89.56 -13.42
C ARG A 198 32.66 -90.86 -13.68
N GLU A 199 31.97 -91.99 -13.56
CA GLU A 199 32.43 -93.32 -14.02
C GLU A 199 32.72 -93.37 -15.53
N ALA A 200 32.16 -92.47 -16.35
CA ALA A 200 32.41 -92.36 -17.80
C ALA A 200 33.41 -91.24 -18.17
N LEU A 201 33.56 -90.20 -17.35
CA LEU A 201 34.47 -89.07 -17.53
C LEU A 201 35.88 -89.43 -17.07
N GLU A 202 36.01 -90.28 -16.05
CA GLU A 202 37.25 -91.03 -15.76
C GLU A 202 37.75 -91.85 -16.97
N ARG A 203 36.90 -92.08 -17.98
CA ARG A 203 37.25 -92.78 -19.23
C ARG A 203 37.39 -91.90 -20.47
N VAL A 204 36.97 -90.62 -20.47
CA VAL A 204 36.82 -89.85 -21.73
C VAL A 204 37.20 -88.35 -21.65
N ALA A 205 36.86 -87.65 -20.57
CA ALA A 205 37.00 -86.18 -20.43
C ALA A 205 38.46 -85.66 -20.37
N GLY A 206 39.06 -84.81 -21.22
CA GLY A 206 38.75 -84.32 -22.57
C GLY A 206 39.03 -82.82 -22.79
N MET A 207 38.85 -81.98 -21.76
CA MET A 207 39.13 -80.53 -21.74
C MET A 207 39.53 -80.09 -20.32
N THR A 208 40.20 -78.94 -20.16
CA THR A 208 40.68 -78.49 -18.84
C THR A 208 39.70 -77.54 -18.14
N ALA A 209 39.53 -77.71 -16.82
CA ALA A 209 38.62 -76.88 -16.01
C ALA A 209 39.02 -75.39 -15.95
N GLU A 210 40.28 -75.08 -16.24
CA GLU A 210 40.81 -73.70 -16.35
C GLU A 210 40.12 -72.89 -17.45
N GLU A 211 39.86 -73.49 -18.62
CA GLU A 211 39.35 -72.77 -19.79
C GLU A 211 37.88 -72.34 -19.60
N ALA A 212 37.04 -73.25 -19.09
CA ALA A 212 35.65 -72.95 -18.76
C ALA A 212 35.53 -71.86 -17.67
N LYS A 213 36.40 -71.92 -16.65
CA LYS A 213 36.45 -70.93 -15.56
C LYS A 213 36.84 -69.55 -16.08
N LYS A 214 37.80 -69.46 -17.02
CA LYS A 214 38.22 -68.21 -17.64
C LYS A 214 37.09 -67.53 -18.40
N GLN A 215 36.30 -68.30 -19.14
CA GLN A 215 35.22 -67.78 -19.96
C GLN A 215 34.07 -67.22 -19.09
N LEU A 216 33.72 -67.92 -18.01
CA LEU A 216 32.73 -67.47 -17.03
C LEU A 216 33.12 -66.15 -16.34
N ILE A 217 34.40 -65.98 -15.98
CA ILE A 217 34.89 -64.74 -15.33
C ILE A 217 34.72 -63.52 -16.25
N VAL A 218 35.02 -63.65 -17.55
CA VAL A 218 34.87 -62.56 -18.52
C VAL A 218 33.40 -62.14 -18.68
N GLU A 219 32.48 -63.11 -18.69
CA GLU A 219 31.05 -62.85 -18.80
C GLU A 219 30.48 -62.16 -17.54
N MET A 220 30.92 -62.60 -16.35
CA MET A 220 30.59 -61.95 -15.08
C MET A 220 31.13 -60.51 -14.97
N GLU A 221 32.36 -60.24 -15.41
CA GLU A 221 32.92 -58.87 -15.41
C GLU A 221 32.14 -57.93 -16.34
N SER A 222 31.67 -58.43 -17.48
CA SER A 222 30.87 -57.65 -18.44
C SER A 222 29.52 -57.25 -17.83
N GLN A 223 28.82 -58.22 -17.21
CA GLN A 223 27.54 -57.99 -16.55
C GLN A 223 27.68 -57.03 -15.35
N ALA A 224 28.69 -57.23 -14.49
CA ALA A 224 28.94 -56.36 -13.35
C ALA A 224 29.20 -54.89 -13.74
N LYS A 225 29.86 -54.64 -14.88
CA LYS A 225 30.07 -53.28 -15.41
C LYS A 225 28.77 -52.62 -15.87
N LEU A 226 27.88 -53.36 -16.53
CA LEU A 226 26.57 -52.85 -16.95
C LEU A 226 25.69 -52.50 -15.75
N ASP A 227 25.64 -53.38 -14.75
CA ASP A 227 24.86 -53.16 -13.53
C ASP A 227 25.40 -51.98 -12.70
N ALA A 228 26.73 -51.84 -12.60
CA ALA A 228 27.36 -50.70 -11.93
C ALA A 228 27.02 -49.35 -12.58
N VAL A 229 26.94 -49.27 -13.91
CA VAL A 229 26.50 -48.06 -14.63
C VAL A 229 25.02 -47.76 -14.35
N GLY A 230 24.17 -48.79 -14.30
CA GLY A 230 22.76 -48.64 -13.95
C GLY A 230 22.54 -48.12 -12.54
N ILE A 231 23.29 -48.62 -11.57
CA ILE A 231 23.28 -48.17 -10.17
C ILE A 231 23.80 -46.74 -10.07
N ALA A 232 24.98 -46.44 -10.63
CA ALA A 232 25.59 -45.11 -10.57
C ALA A 232 24.67 -44.03 -11.17
N LYS A 233 24.03 -44.30 -12.32
CA LYS A 233 23.07 -43.38 -12.93
C LYS A 233 21.86 -43.14 -12.01
N ARG A 234 21.32 -44.18 -11.38
CA ARG A 234 20.19 -44.05 -10.44
C ARG A 234 20.58 -43.25 -9.20
N THR A 235 21.75 -43.50 -8.61
CA THR A 235 22.25 -42.75 -7.46
C THR A 235 22.46 -41.27 -7.78
N ILE A 236 22.94 -40.93 -8.98
CA ILE A 236 23.08 -39.53 -9.43
C ILE A 236 21.71 -38.85 -9.57
N GLU A 237 20.72 -39.53 -10.15
CA GLU A 237 19.37 -38.97 -10.30
C GLU A 237 18.67 -38.82 -8.93
N GLU A 238 18.75 -39.83 -8.06
CA GLU A 238 18.23 -39.78 -6.68
C GLU A 238 18.92 -38.67 -5.86
N ALA A 239 20.24 -38.49 -5.99
CA ALA A 239 20.96 -37.38 -5.34
C ALA A 239 20.49 -36.02 -5.88
N ARG A 240 20.21 -35.90 -7.17
CA ARG A 240 19.70 -34.68 -7.79
C ARG A 240 18.28 -34.35 -7.36
N GLU A 241 17.37 -35.33 -7.34
CA GLU A 241 15.99 -35.17 -6.85
C GLU A 241 15.96 -34.79 -5.36
N ASN A 242 16.81 -35.42 -4.53
CA ASN A 242 16.93 -35.08 -3.11
C ASN A 242 17.49 -33.66 -2.92
N ALA A 243 18.55 -33.29 -3.63
CA ALA A 243 19.13 -31.95 -3.58
C ALA A 243 18.14 -30.85 -4.04
N GLU A 244 17.33 -31.12 -5.07
CA GLU A 244 16.28 -30.18 -5.50
C GLU A 244 15.17 -30.04 -4.44
N ARG A 245 14.78 -31.13 -3.77
CA ARG A 245 13.83 -31.07 -2.64
C ARG A 245 14.39 -30.23 -1.49
N GLU A 246 15.61 -30.52 -1.06
CA GLU A 246 16.28 -29.78 0.04
C GLU A 246 16.47 -28.30 -0.30
N ALA A 247 16.88 -27.97 -1.53
CA ALA A 247 16.98 -26.58 -1.97
C ALA A 247 15.62 -25.84 -1.91
N ARG A 248 14.53 -26.50 -2.32
CA ARG A 248 13.17 -25.92 -2.21
C ARG A 248 12.75 -25.74 -0.75
N GLU A 249 13.13 -26.65 0.15
CA GLU A 249 12.85 -26.55 1.60
C GLU A 249 13.64 -25.40 2.25
N ILE A 250 14.92 -25.24 1.94
CA ILE A 250 15.77 -24.13 2.41
C ILE A 250 15.23 -22.78 1.89
N ILE A 251 14.88 -22.68 0.61
CA ILE A 251 14.31 -21.45 0.03
C ILE A 251 12.95 -21.13 0.67
N THR A 252 12.05 -22.12 0.76
CA THR A 252 10.70 -21.91 1.32
C THR A 252 10.75 -21.49 2.78
N SER A 253 11.58 -22.16 3.60
CA SER A 253 11.74 -21.80 5.02
C SER A 253 12.42 -20.43 5.19
N SER A 254 13.38 -20.07 4.33
CA SER A 254 13.99 -18.73 4.32
C SER A 254 12.97 -17.64 4.03
N ILE A 255 12.09 -17.83 3.03
CA ILE A 255 11.02 -16.87 2.70
C ILE A 255 9.98 -16.81 3.83
N GLN A 256 9.55 -17.94 4.38
CA GLN A 256 8.55 -18.01 5.45
C GLN A 256 9.00 -17.33 6.76
N ARG A 257 10.31 -17.36 7.05
CA ARG A 257 10.88 -16.63 8.20
C ARG A 257 10.98 -15.12 7.97
N VAL A 258 10.83 -14.65 6.72
CA VAL A 258 10.90 -13.24 6.33
C VAL A 258 9.52 -12.77 5.85
N VAL A 259 8.63 -12.51 6.79
CA VAL A 259 7.32 -11.89 6.54
C VAL A 259 7.25 -10.54 7.24
N ARG A 260 7.32 -9.46 6.45
CA ARG A 260 6.91 -8.11 6.82
C ARG A 260 6.19 -7.48 5.63
N ASP A 261 5.09 -6.79 5.90
CA ASP A 261 4.39 -6.03 4.89
C ASP A 261 5.16 -4.74 4.56
N TYR A 262 5.33 -4.46 3.28
CA TYR A 262 5.90 -3.20 2.80
C TYR A 262 4.86 -2.42 2.02
N VAL A 263 4.70 -1.15 2.38
CA VAL A 263 3.89 -0.20 1.61
C VAL A 263 4.72 0.27 0.42
N SER A 264 4.22 0.07 -0.80
CA SER A 264 4.81 0.67 -2.00
C SER A 264 4.70 2.20 -1.91
N GLU A 265 5.82 2.91 -1.88
CA GLU A 265 5.84 4.37 -1.80
C GLU A 265 5.37 4.99 -3.13
N SER A 266 4.57 6.06 -3.04
CA SER A 266 4.02 6.75 -4.21
C SER A 266 5.06 7.65 -4.88
N THR A 267 5.01 7.78 -6.20
CA THR A 267 5.78 8.77 -6.97
C THR A 267 5.32 10.21 -6.73
N ILE A 268 4.15 10.39 -6.10
CA ILE A 268 3.56 11.70 -5.80
C ILE A 268 3.45 11.86 -4.28
N SER A 269 4.03 12.93 -3.75
CA SER A 269 3.88 13.34 -2.34
C SER A 269 2.86 14.48 -2.26
N VAL A 270 1.80 14.26 -1.50
CA VAL A 270 0.72 15.25 -1.29
C VAL A 270 0.84 15.81 0.13
N VAL A 271 0.88 17.14 0.26
CA VAL A 271 0.89 17.83 1.56
C VAL A 271 -0.46 18.52 1.77
N PRO A 272 -1.25 18.14 2.79
CA PRO A 272 -2.55 18.75 3.06
C PRO A 272 -2.39 20.18 3.61
N ILE A 273 -3.14 21.14 3.07
CA ILE A 273 -3.14 22.54 3.52
C ILE A 273 -4.38 22.79 4.39
N PRO A 274 -4.25 23.34 5.62
CA PRO A 274 -5.37 23.49 6.54
C PRO A 274 -6.36 24.63 6.20
N ASN A 275 -6.01 25.55 5.29
CA ASN A 275 -6.90 26.60 4.76
C ASN A 275 -6.27 27.38 3.59
N ASP A 276 -7.10 28.09 2.83
CA ASP A 276 -6.65 28.95 1.71
C ASP A 276 -5.74 30.11 2.13
N ALA A 277 -5.84 30.60 3.38
CA ALA A 277 -4.93 31.62 3.87
C ALA A 277 -3.48 31.10 3.97
N MET A 278 -3.29 29.80 4.25
CA MET A 278 -1.99 29.14 4.14
C MET A 278 -1.58 28.89 2.69
N LYS A 279 -2.51 28.48 1.80
CA LYS A 279 -2.27 28.37 0.34
C LYS A 279 -1.70 29.69 -0.23
N GLY A 280 -2.32 30.82 0.11
CA GLY A 280 -1.85 32.16 -0.27
C GLY A 280 -0.49 32.56 0.32
N ARG A 281 -0.13 32.09 1.53
CA ARG A 281 1.21 32.31 2.13
C ARG A 281 2.29 31.44 1.48
N ILE A 282 1.96 30.20 1.08
CA ILE A 282 2.86 29.28 0.40
C ILE A 282 3.23 29.82 -0.99
N ILE A 283 2.23 30.30 -1.77
CA ILE A 283 2.47 30.97 -3.05
C ILE A 283 3.25 32.28 -2.84
N GLY A 284 2.77 33.11 -1.91
CA GLY A 284 3.27 34.47 -1.69
C GLY A 284 2.87 35.45 -2.79
N ARG A 285 3.21 36.73 -2.61
CA ARG A 285 2.96 37.75 -3.66
C ARG A 285 3.74 37.37 -4.93
N GLU A 286 3.07 37.34 -6.06
CA GLU A 286 3.63 37.01 -7.39
C GLU A 286 4.32 35.63 -7.48
N GLY A 287 3.98 34.69 -6.60
CA GLY A 287 4.63 33.37 -6.56
C GLY A 287 6.06 33.40 -5.99
N ARG A 288 6.48 34.50 -5.33
CA ARG A 288 7.86 34.64 -4.84
C ARG A 288 8.27 33.58 -3.81
N ASN A 289 7.32 33.07 -3.02
CA ASN A 289 7.61 32.15 -1.93
C ASN A 289 7.71 30.71 -2.47
N ILE A 290 6.79 30.31 -3.35
CA ILE A 290 6.87 29.01 -4.04
C ILE A 290 8.16 28.92 -4.88
N ARG A 291 8.50 29.95 -5.67
CA ARG A 291 9.77 29.99 -6.42
C ARG A 291 11.02 29.89 -5.56
N ALA A 292 11.00 30.46 -4.35
CA ALA A 292 12.12 30.33 -3.41
C ALA A 292 12.24 28.90 -2.87
N LEU A 293 11.13 28.20 -2.63
CA LEU A 293 11.11 26.79 -2.23
C LEU A 293 11.55 25.87 -3.38
N GLU A 294 11.05 26.11 -4.60
CA GLU A 294 11.45 25.40 -5.82
C GLU A 294 12.96 25.56 -6.08
N ALA A 295 13.49 26.79 -5.96
CA ALA A 295 14.92 27.05 -6.13
C ALA A 295 15.79 26.43 -5.02
N ALA A 296 15.34 26.45 -3.75
CA ALA A 296 16.10 25.91 -2.62
C ALA A 296 16.11 24.37 -2.57
N THR A 297 15.06 23.72 -3.10
CA THR A 297 14.89 22.26 -3.08
C THR A 297 15.19 21.59 -4.42
N GLY A 298 15.09 22.33 -5.54
CA GLY A 298 15.27 21.81 -6.90
C GLY A 298 14.14 20.89 -7.35
N ILE A 299 12.89 21.22 -6.98
CA ILE A 299 11.67 20.44 -7.25
C ILE A 299 10.51 21.37 -7.57
N ASP A 300 9.59 20.90 -8.42
CA ASP A 300 8.40 21.65 -8.83
C ASP A 300 7.23 21.43 -7.86
N LEU A 301 6.54 22.49 -7.46
CA LEU A 301 5.36 22.40 -6.59
C LEU A 301 4.10 22.77 -7.39
N ILE A 302 3.25 21.78 -7.63
CA ILE A 302 1.99 21.95 -8.35
C ILE A 302 0.91 22.33 -7.34
N ILE A 303 0.37 23.54 -7.49
CA ILE A 303 -0.77 24.04 -6.73
C ILE A 303 -1.95 24.18 -7.69
N ASP A 304 -2.87 23.22 -7.60
CA ASP A 304 -4.06 23.14 -8.44
C ASP A 304 -5.22 24.02 -7.91
N GLU A 305 -6.29 24.17 -8.70
CA GLU A 305 -7.54 24.80 -8.24
C GLU A 305 -8.23 23.98 -7.16
N THR A 306 -7.99 22.66 -7.12
CA THR A 306 -8.40 21.78 -6.02
C THR A 306 -7.99 22.39 -4.66
N PRO A 307 -8.94 22.58 -3.72
CA PRO A 307 -8.63 23.10 -2.39
C PRO A 307 -7.89 22.04 -1.55
N GLU A 308 -7.33 22.46 -0.41
CA GLU A 308 -6.79 21.59 0.65
C GLU A 308 -5.49 20.80 0.39
N ALA A 309 -4.79 20.93 -0.75
CA ALA A 309 -3.50 20.25 -0.96
C ALA A 309 -2.46 21.00 -1.83
N VAL A 310 -1.16 20.72 -1.58
CA VAL A 310 -0.05 20.95 -2.52
C VAL A 310 0.48 19.60 -3.02
N ILE A 311 0.73 19.49 -4.32
CA ILE A 311 1.34 18.31 -4.94
C ILE A 311 2.82 18.61 -5.18
N ILE A 312 3.71 17.78 -4.62
CA ILE A 312 5.16 17.90 -4.81
C ILE A 312 5.58 16.93 -5.92
N SER A 313 6.08 17.48 -7.04
CA SER A 313 6.42 16.75 -8.25
C SER A 313 7.91 16.83 -8.53
N GLY A 314 8.58 15.68 -8.58
CA GLY A 314 10.01 15.63 -8.89
C GLY A 314 10.54 14.20 -8.94
N PHE A 315 11.52 13.98 -9.82
CA PHE A 315 12.14 12.67 -10.03
C PHE A 315 13.10 12.24 -8.91
N ASP A 316 13.69 13.20 -8.19
CA ASP A 316 14.57 12.92 -7.05
C ASP A 316 13.75 12.76 -5.75
N PRO A 317 13.62 11.53 -5.20
CA PRO A 317 12.83 11.29 -4.00
C PRO A 317 13.44 11.87 -2.72
N LEU A 318 14.77 12.03 -2.63
CA LEU A 318 15.41 12.64 -1.46
C LEU A 318 15.07 14.13 -1.39
N ARG A 319 15.18 14.83 -2.52
CA ARG A 319 14.70 16.23 -2.64
C ARG A 319 13.21 16.34 -2.34
N ARG A 320 12.40 15.34 -2.74
CA ARG A 320 10.95 15.35 -2.54
C ARG A 320 10.59 15.32 -1.06
N GLU A 321 11.27 14.49 -0.27
CA GLU A 321 11.07 14.47 1.18
C GLU A 321 11.63 15.73 1.86
N ILE A 322 12.77 16.27 1.40
CA ILE A 322 13.29 17.57 1.86
C ILE A 322 12.25 18.68 1.63
N ALA A 323 11.66 18.76 0.44
CA ALA A 323 10.63 19.75 0.11
C ALA A 323 9.37 19.59 0.97
N LYS A 324 8.89 18.36 1.14
CA LYS A 324 7.73 18.01 1.97
C LYS A 324 7.93 18.41 3.43
N VAL A 325 9.00 17.92 4.07
CA VAL A 325 9.28 18.21 5.50
C VAL A 325 9.58 19.70 5.70
N SER A 326 10.20 20.37 4.73
CA SER A 326 10.37 21.83 4.77
C SER A 326 9.04 22.57 4.73
N LEU A 327 8.12 22.15 3.85
CA LEU A 327 6.78 22.74 3.73
C LEU A 327 5.95 22.54 5.00
N GLU A 328 5.96 21.33 5.57
CA GLU A 328 5.29 21.01 6.85
C GLU A 328 5.83 21.88 8.00
N ARG A 329 7.16 22.03 8.13
CA ARG A 329 7.80 22.90 9.14
C ARG A 329 7.47 24.38 8.93
N LEU A 330 7.51 24.86 7.68
CA LEU A 330 7.12 26.23 7.30
C LEU A 330 5.65 26.53 7.62
N MET A 331 4.77 25.54 7.44
CA MET A 331 3.36 25.65 7.78
C MET A 331 3.12 25.72 9.29
N HIS A 332 3.84 24.91 10.08
CA HIS A 332 3.78 24.94 11.55
C HIS A 332 4.34 26.25 12.13
N ASP A 333 5.40 26.83 11.55
CA ASP A 333 5.95 28.14 11.94
C ASP A 333 5.04 29.30 11.48
N GLY A 334 4.21 29.08 10.45
CA GLY A 334 3.26 30.06 9.90
C GLY A 334 3.88 31.27 9.19
N ARG A 335 5.22 31.36 9.17
CA ARG A 335 6.04 32.44 8.62
C ARG A 335 6.76 31.98 7.35
N ILE A 336 6.21 32.32 6.20
CA ILE A 336 6.73 31.89 4.90
C ILE A 336 7.32 33.10 4.16
N HIS A 337 8.65 33.17 4.08
CA HIS A 337 9.40 34.18 3.31
C HIS A 337 10.73 33.61 2.82
N PRO A 338 11.31 34.09 1.70
CA PRO A 338 12.45 33.44 1.02
C PRO A 338 13.62 33.05 1.93
N THR A 339 14.15 34.00 2.72
CA THR A 339 15.26 33.75 3.66
C THR A 339 14.97 32.66 4.70
N ARG A 340 13.70 32.52 5.14
CA ARG A 340 13.28 31.48 6.10
C ARG A 340 13.07 30.14 5.43
N ILE A 341 12.65 30.14 4.16
CA ILE A 341 12.55 28.95 3.34
C ILE A 341 13.95 28.36 3.16
N GLU A 342 14.94 29.17 2.75
CA GLU A 342 16.34 28.77 2.64
C GLU A 342 16.89 28.23 3.96
N GLU A 343 16.68 28.95 5.08
CA GLU A 343 17.10 28.52 6.43
C GLU A 343 16.49 27.17 6.85
N ILE A 344 15.19 26.96 6.59
CA ILE A 344 14.51 25.72 6.97
C ILE A 344 14.92 24.57 6.06
N VAL A 345 15.03 24.78 4.74
CA VAL A 345 15.47 23.75 3.79
C VAL A 345 16.86 23.25 4.15
N GLU A 346 17.79 24.13 4.51
CA GLU A 346 19.15 23.73 4.91
C GLU A 346 19.16 22.95 6.24
N LYS A 347 18.35 23.36 7.22
CA LYS A 347 18.16 22.58 8.46
C LYS A 347 17.54 21.21 8.20
N VAL A 348 16.57 21.13 7.29
CA VAL A 348 15.90 19.87 6.93
C VAL A 348 16.85 18.91 6.20
N LYS A 349 17.75 19.39 5.32
CA LYS A 349 18.81 18.55 4.74
C LYS A 349 19.67 17.92 5.84
N VAL A 350 20.19 18.72 6.76
CA VAL A 350 21.05 18.23 7.87
C VAL A 350 20.32 17.24 8.77
N ASP A 351 19.02 17.44 9.02
CA ASP A 351 18.22 16.50 9.82
C ASP A 351 17.92 15.20 9.06
N ILE A 352 17.66 15.26 7.75
CA ILE A 352 17.42 14.09 6.90
C ILE A 352 18.73 13.29 6.71
N ASP A 353 19.88 13.93 6.56
CA ASP A 353 21.19 13.27 6.49
C ASP A 353 21.48 12.46 7.77
N LYS A 354 21.19 13.01 8.95
CA LYS A 354 21.26 12.27 10.23
C LYS A 354 20.29 11.08 10.25
N LEU A 355 19.04 11.30 9.85
CA LEU A 355 18.01 10.26 9.83
C LEU A 355 18.33 9.11 8.84
N MET A 356 19.03 9.40 7.74
CA MET A 356 19.55 8.38 6.82
C MET A 356 20.68 7.57 7.48
N TYR A 357 21.61 8.25 8.15
CA TYR A 357 22.73 7.62 8.84
C TYR A 357 22.26 6.73 10.00
N GLU A 358 21.37 7.23 10.85
CA GLU A 358 20.78 6.50 11.99
C GLU A 358 20.00 5.25 11.54
N GLU A 359 19.24 5.31 10.43
CA GLU A 359 18.54 4.11 9.92
C GLU A 359 19.52 3.08 9.35
N ALA A 360 20.60 3.52 8.68
CA ALA A 360 21.63 2.62 8.17
C ALA A 360 22.37 1.91 9.32
N GLU A 361 22.78 2.64 10.37
CA GLU A 361 23.40 2.05 11.58
C GLU A 361 22.46 1.06 12.27
N LYS A 362 21.18 1.42 12.42
CA LYS A 362 20.15 0.54 12.98
C LYS A 362 20.00 -0.76 12.19
N ILE A 363 20.01 -0.71 10.86
CA ILE A 363 19.91 -1.91 10.01
C ILE A 363 21.18 -2.78 10.11
N ILE A 364 22.36 -2.16 10.14
CA ILE A 364 23.65 -2.84 10.36
C ILE A 364 23.63 -3.59 11.70
N PHE A 365 23.14 -2.93 12.76
CA PHE A 365 22.99 -3.50 14.10
C PHE A 365 21.95 -4.63 14.15
N GLU A 366 20.76 -4.44 13.57
CA GLU A 366 19.71 -5.47 13.45
C GLU A 366 20.23 -6.75 12.77
N LEU A 367 21.09 -6.62 11.75
CA LEU A 367 21.70 -7.74 11.03
C LEU A 367 22.88 -8.41 11.78
N GLY A 368 23.32 -7.86 12.91
CA GLY A 368 24.44 -8.36 13.70
C GLY A 368 25.81 -8.16 13.02
N LEU A 369 25.94 -7.09 12.22
CA LEU A 369 27.17 -6.72 11.54
C LEU A 369 27.88 -5.57 12.27
N SER A 370 29.21 -5.52 12.16
CA SER A 370 30.09 -4.52 12.78
C SER A 370 31.08 -3.95 11.76
N ASP A 371 31.91 -2.98 12.15
CA ASP A 371 33.11 -2.58 11.39
C ASP A 371 32.84 -2.07 9.96
N PHE A 372 31.86 -1.18 9.79
CA PHE A 372 31.65 -0.43 8.55
C PHE A 372 32.43 0.88 8.55
N ASN A 373 32.93 1.28 7.38
CA ASN A 373 33.47 2.63 7.19
C ASN A 373 32.33 3.67 7.30
N PRO A 374 32.48 4.77 8.06
CA PRO A 374 31.44 5.81 8.18
C PRO A 374 30.91 6.35 6.84
N GLU A 375 31.75 6.40 5.80
CA GLU A 375 31.30 6.81 4.46
C GLU A 375 30.42 5.75 3.77
N LEU A 376 30.67 4.44 4.00
CA LEU A 376 29.77 3.39 3.52
C LEU A 376 28.40 3.47 4.20
N ILE A 377 28.36 3.81 5.49
CA ILE A 377 27.09 3.98 6.24
C ILE A 377 26.28 5.13 5.63
N LYS A 378 26.92 6.25 5.28
CA LYS A 378 26.26 7.37 4.57
C LYS A 378 25.70 6.96 3.21
N VAL A 379 26.48 6.27 2.38
CA VAL A 379 26.03 5.84 1.04
C VAL A 379 24.91 4.79 1.15
N LEU A 380 24.99 3.86 2.11
CA LEU A 380 23.92 2.92 2.42
C LEU A 380 22.64 3.65 2.87
N GLY A 381 22.76 4.67 3.72
CA GLY A 381 21.65 5.51 4.19
C GLY A 381 20.90 6.23 3.06
N ARG A 382 21.59 6.64 1.99
CA ARG A 382 20.95 7.23 0.79
C ARG A 382 19.95 6.28 0.12
N LEU A 383 20.12 4.96 0.25
CA LEU A 383 19.14 3.99 -0.26
C LEU A 383 17.78 4.10 0.44
N LYS A 384 17.67 4.74 1.61
CA LYS A 384 16.41 4.97 2.35
C LYS A 384 15.40 5.78 1.55
N TYR A 385 15.87 6.68 0.68
CA TYR A 385 15.00 7.45 -0.21
C TYR A 385 15.06 6.95 -1.65
N ARG A 386 15.92 5.97 -1.98
CA ARG A 386 15.98 5.41 -3.32
C ARG A 386 14.90 4.34 -3.49
N THR A 387 14.13 4.46 -4.57
CA THR A 387 13.12 3.46 -4.96
C THR A 387 13.45 2.84 -6.31
N SER A 388 13.33 1.52 -6.42
CA SER A 388 13.48 0.75 -7.66
C SER A 388 12.26 -0.15 -7.82
N TYR A 389 11.61 -0.17 -9.00
CA TYR A 389 10.42 -0.99 -9.30
C TYR A 389 9.20 -0.81 -8.36
N GLY A 390 9.21 0.23 -7.51
CA GLY A 390 8.19 0.49 -6.49
C GLY A 390 8.56 0.03 -5.07
N GLN A 391 9.76 -0.53 -4.87
CA GLN A 391 10.31 -0.90 -3.57
C GLN A 391 11.40 0.09 -3.12
N ASN A 392 11.49 0.29 -1.81
CA ASN A 392 12.55 1.05 -1.15
C ASN A 392 13.86 0.24 -1.11
N ASN A 393 14.95 0.76 -1.68
CA ASN A 393 16.20 0.01 -1.87
C ASN A 393 16.89 -0.35 -0.55
N LEU A 394 16.82 0.47 0.50
CA LEU A 394 17.43 0.14 1.79
C LEU A 394 16.71 -1.02 2.49
N TYR A 395 15.37 -1.03 2.45
CA TYR A 395 14.59 -2.13 3.02
C TYR A 395 14.71 -3.41 2.20
N HIS A 396 14.83 -3.31 0.88
CA HIS A 396 15.16 -4.40 -0.02
C HIS A 396 16.54 -5.01 0.30
N ALA A 397 17.58 -4.19 0.45
CA ALA A 397 18.93 -4.65 0.82
C ALA A 397 18.95 -5.32 2.22
N ARG A 398 18.21 -4.76 3.19
CA ARG A 398 18.00 -5.40 4.50
C ARG A 398 17.31 -6.76 4.38
N GLU A 399 16.27 -6.86 3.57
CA GLU A 399 15.54 -8.11 3.33
C GLU A 399 16.41 -9.17 2.65
N ALA A 400 17.09 -8.82 1.56
CA ALA A 400 18.05 -9.68 0.90
C ALA A 400 19.11 -10.18 1.90
N SER A 401 19.56 -9.32 2.82
CA SER A 401 20.47 -9.70 3.90
C SER A 401 19.90 -10.77 4.83
N TYR A 402 18.64 -10.63 5.27
CA TYR A 402 17.99 -11.65 6.09
C TYR A 402 17.84 -12.98 5.35
N ILE A 403 17.36 -12.96 4.09
CA ILE A 403 17.19 -14.17 3.27
C ILE A 403 18.54 -14.86 3.04
N CYS A 404 19.55 -14.11 2.58
CA CYS A 404 20.91 -14.60 2.34
C CYS A 404 21.54 -15.18 3.62
N GLY A 405 21.35 -14.51 4.76
CA GLY A 405 21.84 -14.97 6.05
C GLY A 405 21.17 -16.24 6.58
N ILE A 406 19.89 -16.48 6.26
CA ILE A 406 19.22 -17.75 6.60
C ILE A 406 19.72 -18.86 5.68
N MET A 407 19.76 -18.65 4.36
CA MET A 407 20.28 -19.64 3.41
C MET A 407 21.72 -20.04 3.75
N ALA A 408 22.59 -19.08 4.07
CA ALA A 408 23.96 -19.36 4.49
C ALA A 408 24.02 -20.18 5.79
N SER A 409 23.11 -19.94 6.74
CA SER A 409 23.07 -20.68 8.01
C SER A 409 22.61 -22.13 7.83
N GLU A 410 21.61 -22.38 6.98
CA GLU A 410 21.13 -23.75 6.67
C GLU A 410 22.17 -24.53 5.83
N LEU A 411 22.97 -23.85 5.03
CA LEU A 411 24.04 -24.43 4.19
C LEU A 411 25.42 -24.52 4.88
N GLY A 412 25.57 -24.04 6.12
CA GLY A 412 26.84 -24.06 6.86
C GLY A 412 27.93 -23.11 6.33
N LEU A 413 27.55 -22.02 5.66
CA LEU A 413 28.42 -21.00 5.08
C LEU A 413 28.60 -19.77 6.01
N ASP A 414 29.44 -18.81 5.65
CA ASP A 414 29.67 -17.62 6.47
C ASP A 414 28.47 -16.65 6.42
N VAL A 415 27.62 -16.75 7.44
CA VAL A 415 26.43 -15.91 7.64
C VAL A 415 26.75 -14.41 7.69
N LYS A 416 27.90 -14.00 8.24
CA LYS A 416 28.27 -12.57 8.32
C LYS A 416 28.67 -12.05 6.95
N LEU A 417 29.45 -12.82 6.21
CA LEU A 417 29.86 -12.48 4.84
C LEU A 417 28.66 -12.42 3.91
N ALA A 418 27.78 -13.44 3.96
CA ALA A 418 26.54 -13.52 3.20
C ALA A 418 25.61 -12.31 3.45
N ARG A 419 25.38 -11.96 4.73
CA ARG A 419 24.60 -10.76 5.12
C ARG A 419 25.25 -9.46 4.63
N ARG A 420 26.57 -9.31 4.78
CA ARG A 420 27.28 -8.08 4.40
C ARG A 420 27.32 -7.87 2.89
N GLY A 421 27.55 -8.92 2.12
CA GLY A 421 27.44 -8.89 0.66
C GLY A 421 26.02 -8.52 0.20
N ALA A 422 25.00 -9.14 0.80
CA ALA A 422 23.60 -8.84 0.49
C ALA A 422 23.14 -7.44 0.95
N LEU A 423 23.72 -6.85 2.00
CA LEU A 423 23.40 -5.48 2.41
C LEU A 423 23.99 -4.44 1.45
N LEU A 424 25.13 -4.76 0.84
CA LEU A 424 25.90 -3.84 -0.01
C LEU A 424 25.69 -4.05 -1.51
N HIS A 425 25.03 -5.13 -1.95
CA HIS A 425 24.90 -5.47 -3.39
C HIS A 425 24.40 -4.29 -4.24
N ASP A 426 23.45 -3.53 -3.70
CA ASP A 426 22.74 -2.46 -4.40
C ASP A 426 23.31 -1.05 -4.15
N ILE A 427 24.42 -0.93 -3.41
CA ILE A 427 24.94 0.37 -2.95
C ILE A 427 25.31 1.33 -4.11
N GLY A 428 25.64 0.79 -5.29
CA GLY A 428 25.87 1.60 -6.50
C GLY A 428 24.64 2.38 -6.97
N LYS A 429 23.40 1.95 -6.65
CA LYS A 429 22.17 2.70 -6.97
C LYS A 429 22.03 4.03 -6.20
N ALA A 430 22.88 4.27 -5.19
CA ALA A 430 22.98 5.54 -4.49
C ALA A 430 23.87 6.59 -5.20
N VAL A 431 24.65 6.19 -6.21
CA VAL A 431 25.61 7.06 -6.95
C VAL A 431 25.43 7.04 -8.47
N SER A 432 24.63 6.12 -9.02
CA SER A 432 24.43 5.89 -10.48
C SER A 432 23.71 7.03 -11.24
N HIS A 433 23.70 8.24 -10.70
CA HIS A 433 23.27 9.48 -11.35
C HIS A 433 24.41 10.52 -11.44
N GLU A 434 25.51 10.29 -10.73
CA GLU A 434 26.73 11.10 -10.74
C GLU A 434 27.83 10.42 -11.59
N GLU A 435 27.84 9.09 -11.64
CA GLU A 435 28.84 8.27 -12.35
C GLU A 435 28.17 7.30 -13.35
N GLU A 436 28.75 7.16 -14.55
CA GLU A 436 28.26 6.26 -15.60
C GLU A 436 28.78 4.82 -15.41
N GLY A 437 27.88 3.84 -15.26
CA GLY A 437 28.24 2.43 -15.23
C GLY A 437 27.14 1.52 -14.67
N PRO A 438 27.30 0.17 -14.77
CA PRO A 438 26.42 -0.77 -14.09
C PRO A 438 26.51 -0.62 -12.57
N HIS A 439 25.38 -0.57 -11.86
CA HIS A 439 25.38 -0.32 -10.41
C HIS A 439 26.13 -1.39 -9.60
N ALA A 440 26.18 -2.63 -10.08
CA ALA A 440 26.99 -3.71 -9.50
C ALA A 440 28.49 -3.40 -9.51
N MET A 441 29.00 -2.80 -10.59
CA MET A 441 30.41 -2.42 -10.71
C MET A 441 30.72 -1.17 -9.88
N LEU A 442 29.89 -0.13 -9.96
CA LEU A 442 30.02 1.08 -9.14
C LEU A 442 29.98 0.74 -7.64
N GLY A 443 29.07 -0.14 -7.23
CA GLY A 443 28.98 -0.63 -5.85
C GLY A 443 30.21 -1.41 -5.41
N ALA A 444 30.77 -2.24 -6.28
CA ALA A 444 32.00 -3.00 -6.01
C ALA A 444 33.23 -2.07 -5.89
N GLU A 445 33.32 -1.02 -6.70
CA GLU A 445 34.37 -0.01 -6.62
C GLU A 445 34.27 0.84 -5.34
N ILE A 446 33.06 1.24 -4.95
CA ILE A 446 32.77 1.90 -3.66
C ILE A 446 33.22 1.01 -2.49
N ALA A 447 32.77 -0.24 -2.46
CA ALA A 447 33.12 -1.18 -1.41
C ALA A 447 34.65 -1.37 -1.30
N LYS A 448 35.33 -1.53 -2.44
CA LYS A 448 36.79 -1.66 -2.52
C LYS A 448 37.52 -0.40 -2.03
N LYS A 449 37.04 0.80 -2.42
CA LYS A 449 37.59 2.11 -2.02
C LYS A 449 37.55 2.32 -0.50
N TYR A 450 36.51 1.82 0.17
CA TYR A 450 36.31 1.97 1.62
C TYR A 450 36.82 0.79 2.46
N GLY A 451 37.47 -0.21 1.83
CA GLY A 451 38.22 -1.26 2.53
C GLY A 451 37.51 -2.61 2.70
N GLU A 452 36.42 -2.87 1.97
CA GLU A 452 35.74 -4.17 2.01
C GLU A 452 36.61 -5.33 1.47
N SER A 453 36.39 -6.53 1.99
CA SER A 453 37.13 -7.72 1.55
C SER A 453 36.83 -8.10 0.09
N ALA A 454 37.80 -8.73 -0.59
CA ALA A 454 37.64 -9.15 -2.00
C ALA A 454 36.42 -10.06 -2.25
N LYS A 455 36.02 -10.87 -1.26
CA LYS A 455 34.81 -11.71 -1.32
C LYS A 455 33.52 -10.86 -1.32
N ILE A 456 33.46 -9.82 -0.48
CA ILE A 456 32.31 -8.91 -0.42
C ILE A 456 32.24 -8.07 -1.71
N VAL A 457 33.37 -7.55 -2.17
CA VAL A 457 33.49 -6.83 -3.46
C VAL A 457 33.03 -7.72 -4.62
N ASN A 458 33.40 -9.01 -4.64
CA ASN A 458 32.91 -9.95 -5.65
C ASN A 458 31.41 -10.23 -5.51
N ALA A 459 30.88 -10.43 -4.31
CA ALA A 459 29.44 -10.63 -4.11
C ALA A 459 28.61 -9.44 -4.64
N ILE A 460 29.13 -8.21 -4.49
CA ILE A 460 28.53 -7.00 -5.06
C ILE A 460 28.68 -6.96 -6.59
N ALA A 461 29.82 -7.35 -7.16
CA ALA A 461 29.99 -7.36 -8.62
C ALA A 461 29.19 -8.48 -9.31
N ALA A 462 29.07 -9.65 -8.68
CA ALA A 462 28.52 -10.87 -9.27
C ALA A 462 26.99 -11.02 -9.15
N HIS A 463 26.29 -10.18 -8.36
CA HIS A 463 24.83 -10.35 -8.13
C HIS A 463 23.96 -10.16 -9.39
N HIS A 464 24.50 -9.57 -10.45
CA HIS A 464 23.91 -9.51 -11.79
C HIS A 464 24.85 -10.08 -12.87
N GLU A 465 25.63 -11.11 -12.51
CA GLU A 465 26.47 -11.92 -13.40
C GLU A 465 27.54 -11.13 -14.20
N GLN A 466 27.89 -9.91 -13.78
CA GLN A 466 28.91 -9.08 -14.44
C GLN A 466 30.33 -9.61 -14.24
N VAL A 467 30.55 -10.40 -13.18
CA VAL A 467 31.80 -11.08 -12.83
C VAL A 467 31.46 -12.45 -12.29
N GLU A 468 32.30 -13.44 -12.55
CA GLU A 468 32.13 -14.81 -12.02
C GLU A 468 32.20 -14.83 -10.48
N PRO A 469 31.29 -15.55 -9.78
CA PRO A 469 31.29 -15.62 -8.32
C PRO A 469 32.47 -16.45 -7.80
N ILE A 470 33.33 -15.86 -6.96
CA ILE A 470 34.52 -16.53 -6.41
C ILE A 470 34.25 -17.36 -5.15
N CYS A 471 33.06 -17.24 -4.55
CA CYS A 471 32.65 -18.01 -3.38
C CYS A 471 31.13 -18.26 -3.36
N PRO A 472 30.66 -19.32 -2.66
CA PRO A 472 29.24 -19.67 -2.62
C PRO A 472 28.33 -18.55 -2.12
N GLU A 473 28.81 -17.72 -1.19
CA GLU A 473 28.06 -16.59 -0.66
C GLU A 473 27.71 -15.55 -1.75
N SER A 474 28.55 -15.35 -2.77
CA SER A 474 28.24 -14.48 -3.91
C SER A 474 27.02 -14.99 -4.70
N VAL A 475 26.87 -16.32 -4.81
CA VAL A 475 25.71 -16.96 -5.46
C VAL A 475 24.47 -16.81 -4.57
N LEU A 476 24.60 -16.92 -3.25
CA LEU A 476 23.50 -16.68 -2.32
C LEU A 476 23.02 -15.22 -2.33
N VAL A 477 23.91 -14.25 -2.54
CA VAL A 477 23.53 -12.84 -2.72
C VAL A 477 22.67 -12.65 -3.97
N ALA A 478 23.09 -13.22 -5.11
CA ALA A 478 22.29 -13.20 -6.35
C ALA A 478 20.93 -13.88 -6.19
N ALA A 479 20.88 -15.02 -5.47
CA ALA A 479 19.63 -15.72 -5.16
C ALA A 479 18.72 -14.89 -4.23
N ALA A 480 19.26 -14.25 -3.19
CA ALA A 480 18.50 -13.41 -2.28
C ALA A 480 17.94 -12.15 -2.96
N GLU A 481 18.69 -11.54 -3.88
CA GLU A 481 18.22 -10.46 -4.75
C GLU A 481 17.00 -10.90 -5.57
N ALA A 482 17.11 -12.02 -6.29
CA ALA A 482 16.03 -12.55 -7.10
C ALA A 482 14.78 -12.89 -6.25
N LEU A 483 14.97 -13.47 -5.06
CA LEU A 483 13.88 -13.81 -4.14
C LEU A 483 13.15 -12.58 -3.58
N SER A 484 13.89 -11.53 -3.20
CA SER A 484 13.31 -10.27 -2.73
C SER A 484 12.53 -9.56 -3.85
N ALA A 485 13.11 -9.50 -5.06
CA ALA A 485 12.53 -8.82 -6.21
C ALA A 485 11.35 -9.57 -6.89
N ALA A 486 11.19 -10.87 -6.62
CA ALA A 486 10.14 -11.72 -7.21
C ALA A 486 8.83 -11.78 -6.40
N ARG A 487 8.74 -11.14 -5.22
CA ARG A 487 7.53 -11.19 -4.39
C ARG A 487 6.31 -10.57 -5.09
N PRO A 488 5.12 -11.21 -5.05
CA PRO A 488 3.89 -10.59 -5.50
C PRO A 488 3.62 -9.27 -4.76
N GLY A 489 3.43 -8.18 -5.51
CA GLY A 489 3.26 -6.82 -4.96
C GLY A 489 4.53 -5.97 -4.91
N ALA A 490 5.73 -6.58 -5.01
CA ALA A 490 7.00 -5.86 -5.11
C ALA A 490 7.06 -4.93 -6.32
N ARG A 491 6.68 -5.46 -7.50
CA ARG A 491 6.68 -4.72 -8.76
C ARG A 491 5.30 -4.17 -9.04
N ARG A 492 5.07 -2.90 -8.66
CA ARG A 492 3.89 -2.12 -9.08
C ARG A 492 4.11 -1.32 -10.37
N GLU A 493 5.24 -1.53 -11.04
CA GLU A 493 5.45 -1.16 -12.45
C GLU A 493 4.53 -1.95 -13.38
N ALA A 494 3.27 -1.53 -13.46
CA ALA A 494 2.44 -1.80 -14.62
C ALA A 494 1.26 -0.84 -14.74
N LEU A 495 0.56 -0.46 -13.66
CA LEU A 495 -0.83 0.00 -13.79
C LEU A 495 -1.01 1.14 -14.82
N GLU A 496 -0.18 2.18 -14.77
CA GLU A 496 -0.27 3.30 -15.72
C GLU A 496 0.19 2.94 -17.14
N SER A 497 1.28 2.18 -17.31
CA SER A 497 1.74 1.67 -18.62
C SER A 497 0.74 0.69 -19.23
N TYR A 498 0.03 -0.06 -18.39
CA TYR A 498 -0.99 -1.02 -18.76
C TYR A 498 -2.29 -0.30 -19.13
N VAL A 499 -2.74 0.69 -18.36
CA VAL A 499 -3.88 1.55 -18.72
C VAL A 499 -3.60 2.27 -20.04
N LYS A 500 -2.48 2.99 -20.18
CA LYS A 500 -2.09 3.65 -21.44
C LYS A 500 -2.01 2.69 -22.64
N ARG A 501 -1.67 1.42 -22.41
CA ARG A 501 -1.61 0.37 -23.44
C ARG A 501 -3.00 -0.18 -23.80
N LEU A 502 -3.90 -0.34 -22.82
CA LEU A 502 -5.31 -0.67 -23.07
C LEU A 502 -6.00 0.48 -23.81
N GLU A 503 -5.81 1.73 -23.38
CA GLU A 503 -6.31 2.94 -24.05
C GLU A 503 -5.79 3.06 -25.49
N LYS A 504 -4.50 2.77 -25.73
CA LYS A 504 -3.95 2.73 -27.10
C LYS A 504 -4.58 1.61 -27.94
N LEU A 505 -4.84 0.45 -27.34
CA LEU A 505 -5.45 -0.69 -28.02
C LEU A 505 -6.95 -0.46 -28.33
N GLU A 506 -7.68 0.25 -27.46
CA GLU A 506 -9.06 0.67 -27.69
C GLU A 506 -9.17 1.83 -28.70
N SER A 507 -8.24 2.79 -28.67
CA SER A 507 -8.25 3.91 -29.63
C SER A 507 -7.91 3.48 -31.05
N LEU A 508 -7.04 2.47 -31.24
CA LEU A 508 -6.76 1.87 -32.54
C LEU A 508 -8.00 1.30 -33.23
N ALA A 509 -8.92 0.69 -32.46
CA ALA A 509 -10.19 0.20 -32.98
C ALA A 509 -11.24 1.32 -33.12
N THR A 510 -11.31 2.25 -32.17
CA THR A 510 -12.25 3.38 -32.21
C THR A 510 -11.99 4.33 -33.38
N GLY A 511 -10.77 4.38 -33.90
CA GLY A 511 -10.41 5.15 -35.10
C GLY A 511 -10.95 4.62 -36.44
N HIS A 512 -11.57 3.43 -36.49
CA HIS A 512 -12.15 2.88 -37.72
C HIS A 512 -13.61 3.34 -37.92
N LYS A 513 -13.95 3.75 -39.15
CA LYS A 513 -15.30 4.22 -39.51
C LYS A 513 -16.34 3.10 -39.29
N GLY A 514 -17.45 3.44 -38.63
CA GLY A 514 -18.55 2.52 -38.31
C GLY A 514 -18.41 1.75 -36.99
N VAL A 515 -17.27 1.88 -36.29
CA VAL A 515 -17.12 1.43 -34.90
C VAL A 515 -17.90 2.35 -33.96
N GLN A 516 -18.72 1.78 -33.08
CA GLN A 516 -19.46 2.51 -32.06
C GLN A 516 -18.67 2.61 -30.75
N LYS A 517 -18.08 1.49 -30.31
CA LYS A 517 -17.24 1.36 -29.10
C LYS A 517 -16.24 0.23 -29.26
N ALA A 518 -15.09 0.33 -28.61
CA ALA A 518 -14.13 -0.76 -28.46
C ALA A 518 -13.80 -0.97 -26.98
N TYR A 519 -13.53 -2.23 -26.60
CA TYR A 519 -13.20 -2.63 -25.23
C TYR A 519 -12.06 -3.64 -25.22
N ALA A 520 -11.01 -3.37 -24.44
CA ALA A 520 -9.93 -4.30 -24.17
C ALA A 520 -10.26 -5.16 -22.93
N ILE A 521 -10.40 -6.47 -23.15
CA ILE A 521 -10.84 -7.46 -22.16
C ILE A 521 -9.73 -8.49 -21.93
N GLN A 522 -9.81 -9.27 -20.85
CA GLN A 522 -8.83 -10.30 -20.49
C GLN A 522 -7.39 -9.76 -20.42
N ALA A 523 -7.21 -8.61 -19.76
CA ALA A 523 -5.93 -7.91 -19.66
C ALA A 523 -5.28 -7.54 -21.01
N GLY A 524 -6.10 -7.20 -22.00
CA GLY A 524 -5.66 -6.84 -23.35
C GLY A 524 -5.38 -8.04 -24.26
N ARG A 525 -5.71 -9.27 -23.84
CA ARG A 525 -5.63 -10.47 -24.70
C ARG A 525 -6.87 -10.66 -25.58
N GLU A 526 -7.96 -9.94 -25.33
CA GLU A 526 -9.14 -9.90 -26.19
C GLU A 526 -9.54 -8.44 -26.45
N ILE A 527 -9.89 -8.08 -27.67
CA ILE A 527 -10.53 -6.81 -28.00
C ILE A 527 -11.93 -7.06 -28.56
N ARG A 528 -12.94 -6.41 -28.01
CA ARG A 528 -14.33 -6.45 -28.48
C ARG A 528 -14.70 -5.12 -29.10
N VAL A 529 -15.08 -5.15 -30.37
CA VAL A 529 -15.42 -3.97 -31.16
C VAL A 529 -16.89 -4.04 -31.51
N ILE A 530 -17.69 -3.11 -30.98
CA ILE A 530 -19.12 -2.99 -31.28
C ILE A 530 -19.26 -2.08 -32.49
N VAL A 531 -19.88 -2.57 -33.55
CA VAL A 531 -20.09 -1.83 -34.81
C VAL A 531 -21.55 -1.43 -34.98
N ARG A 532 -21.79 -0.30 -35.64
CA ARG A 532 -23.14 0.16 -35.98
C ARG A 532 -23.68 -0.68 -37.13
N GLN A 533 -24.85 -1.28 -36.94
CA GLN A 533 -25.50 -2.14 -37.94
C GLN A 533 -25.81 -1.41 -39.26
N GLU A 534 -26.10 -0.11 -39.17
CA GLU A 534 -26.43 0.76 -40.31
C GLU A 534 -25.21 1.09 -41.18
N ASP A 535 -24.01 1.13 -40.58
CA ASP A 535 -22.77 1.56 -41.25
C ASP A 535 -21.92 0.39 -41.78
N ILE A 536 -22.11 -0.84 -41.28
CA ILE A 536 -21.24 -2.00 -41.56
C ILE A 536 -22.05 -3.29 -41.80
N THR A 537 -21.79 -3.98 -42.91
CA THR A 537 -22.35 -5.30 -43.25
C THR A 537 -21.58 -6.47 -42.58
N ASP A 538 -22.12 -7.69 -42.63
CA ASP A 538 -21.45 -8.86 -42.03
C ASP A 538 -20.12 -9.21 -42.73
N SER A 539 -20.02 -8.95 -44.05
CA SER A 539 -18.79 -9.14 -44.82
C SER A 539 -17.70 -8.12 -44.41
N GLU A 540 -18.09 -6.85 -44.28
CA GLU A 540 -17.19 -5.77 -43.82
C GLU A 540 -16.79 -5.97 -42.35
N SER A 541 -17.66 -6.53 -41.51
CA SER A 541 -17.34 -6.88 -40.12
C SER A 541 -16.21 -7.91 -40.03
N PHE A 542 -16.19 -8.90 -40.94
CA PHE A 542 -15.09 -9.86 -41.04
C PHE A 542 -13.80 -9.20 -41.55
N GLN A 543 -13.87 -8.32 -42.56
CA GLN A 543 -12.71 -7.57 -43.04
C GLN A 543 -12.10 -6.69 -41.94
N LEU A 544 -12.93 -5.94 -41.21
CA LEU A 544 -12.53 -5.11 -40.07
C LEU A 544 -11.79 -5.91 -39.00
N SER A 545 -12.26 -7.12 -38.66
CA SER A 545 -11.55 -7.97 -37.68
C SER A 545 -10.12 -8.34 -38.13
N ARG A 546 -9.92 -8.53 -39.44
CA ARG A 546 -8.63 -8.93 -40.03
C ARG A 546 -7.69 -7.75 -40.20
N GLU A 547 -8.22 -6.57 -40.51
CA GLU A 547 -7.45 -5.31 -40.56
C GLU A 547 -6.97 -4.89 -39.17
N LEU A 548 -7.86 -4.90 -38.17
CA LEU A 548 -7.51 -4.56 -36.79
C LEU A 548 -6.45 -5.52 -36.23
N ALA A 549 -6.54 -6.82 -36.51
CA ALA A 549 -5.53 -7.79 -36.09
C ALA A 549 -4.13 -7.43 -36.65
N LYS A 550 -4.03 -7.14 -37.95
CA LYS A 550 -2.76 -6.72 -38.59
C LYS A 550 -2.24 -5.38 -38.04
N LYS A 551 -3.13 -4.42 -37.80
CA LYS A 551 -2.75 -3.09 -37.32
C LYS A 551 -2.22 -3.13 -35.89
N ILE A 552 -2.85 -3.94 -35.02
CA ILE A 552 -2.37 -4.20 -33.66
C ILE A 552 -0.99 -4.88 -33.71
N GLU A 553 -0.79 -5.88 -34.59
CA GLU A 553 0.51 -6.56 -34.78
C GLU A 553 1.63 -5.59 -35.23
N GLN A 554 1.31 -4.56 -36.00
CA GLN A 554 2.28 -3.56 -36.48
C GLN A 554 2.58 -2.43 -35.49
N GLU A 555 1.58 -1.98 -34.70
CA GLU A 555 1.70 -0.79 -33.84
C GLU A 555 1.92 -1.08 -32.34
N LEU A 556 1.78 -2.34 -31.91
CA LEU A 556 1.85 -2.78 -30.51
C LEU A 556 2.61 -4.12 -30.34
N THR A 557 3.79 -4.05 -29.73
CA THR A 557 4.53 -5.24 -29.29
C THR A 557 3.83 -5.89 -28.09
N TYR A 558 3.31 -7.13 -28.25
CA TYR A 558 2.60 -7.85 -27.19
C TYR A 558 3.08 -9.30 -27.02
N PRO A 559 3.30 -9.79 -25.78
CA PRO A 559 3.70 -11.18 -25.53
C PRO A 559 2.50 -12.15 -25.65
N GLY A 560 2.38 -12.74 -26.84
CA GLY A 560 1.38 -13.75 -27.19
C GLY A 560 0.29 -13.22 -28.13
N GLN A 561 -0.74 -14.04 -28.36
CA GLN A 561 -1.81 -13.72 -29.30
C GLN A 561 -2.90 -12.83 -28.67
N ILE A 562 -3.44 -11.91 -29.46
CA ILE A 562 -4.58 -11.05 -29.11
C ILE A 562 -5.77 -11.49 -29.97
N LYS A 563 -6.91 -11.78 -29.33
CA LYS A 563 -8.15 -12.17 -29.99
C LYS A 563 -9.00 -10.94 -30.36
N VAL A 564 -9.16 -10.67 -31.66
CA VAL A 564 -10.08 -9.63 -32.15
C VAL A 564 -11.48 -10.21 -32.36
N THR A 565 -12.49 -9.61 -31.72
CA THR A 565 -13.90 -9.99 -31.86
C THR A 565 -14.73 -8.76 -32.27
N VAL A 566 -15.34 -8.79 -33.45
CA VAL A 566 -16.27 -7.75 -33.90
C VAL A 566 -17.70 -8.22 -33.62
N ILE A 567 -18.51 -7.36 -33.00
CA ILE A 567 -19.88 -7.64 -32.59
C ILE A 567 -20.81 -6.63 -33.26
N ARG A 568 -21.74 -7.13 -34.08
CA ARG A 568 -22.83 -6.37 -34.67
C ARG A 568 -24.11 -6.76 -33.93
N GLU A 569 -24.69 -5.84 -33.16
CA GLU A 569 -25.88 -6.09 -32.34
C GLU A 569 -27.02 -5.09 -32.64
N SER A 570 -28.26 -5.56 -32.56
CA SER A 570 -29.48 -4.77 -32.68
C SER A 570 -30.19 -4.77 -31.33
N ARG A 571 -30.57 -3.59 -30.81
CA ARG A 571 -31.31 -3.49 -29.55
C ARG A 571 -32.68 -2.86 -29.80
N TYR A 572 -33.72 -3.67 -29.69
CA TYR A 572 -35.11 -3.21 -29.68
C TYR A 572 -35.59 -3.11 -28.23
N VAL A 573 -36.18 -1.99 -27.85
CA VAL A 573 -36.66 -1.72 -26.49
C VAL A 573 -38.10 -1.24 -26.56
N GLU A 574 -39.01 -2.00 -25.96
CA GLU A 574 -40.41 -1.65 -25.79
C GLU A 574 -40.73 -1.53 -24.30
N TYR A 575 -41.67 -0.64 -23.97
CA TYR A 575 -42.13 -0.42 -22.59
C TYR A 575 -43.62 -0.73 -22.52
N ALA A 576 -43.98 -1.75 -21.74
CA ALA A 576 -45.36 -1.99 -21.34
C ALA A 576 -45.81 -0.94 -20.31
N LYS A 577 -47.11 -0.62 -20.31
CA LYS A 577 -47.75 0.33 -19.39
C LYS A 577 -48.42 -0.38 -18.22
#